data_AF-A0A6A0HCN9-F1
#
_entry.id   AF-A0A6A0HCN9-F1
#
_cell.length_a   1.000
_cell.length_b   1.000
_cell.length_c   1.000
_cell.angle_alpha   90.00
_cell.angle_beta   90.00
_cell.angle_gamma   90.00
#
_symmetry.space_group_name_H-M   'P 1'
#
loop_
_entity.id
_entity.type
_entity.pdbx_description
1 polymer ?
#
loop_
_entity_poly.entity_id
_entity_poly.type
_entity_poly.pdbx_seq_one_letter_code
_entity_poly.pdbx_strand_id
1 'polypeptide(L)'
;MKTGETVRDSLTYSMNLTLANAGADPVFELTYSAKDAYALPDLSPATWTDTVYKMATDTELFDEFYRHQRSFWAEPAELAWCQTECRTNQLCFAVSGDRTDDEPCQRIRALIPDNGNVTSYEHDF
;
A
#
# COMPACT_ATOMS: atom_id res chain seq x y z
N MET A 1 30.77 -4.66 -16.35
CA MET A 1 29.43 -4.69 -15.74
C MET A 1 28.56 -3.68 -16.46
N LYS A 2 27.46 -4.11 -17.08
CA LYS A 2 26.42 -3.18 -17.57
C LYS A 2 25.69 -2.66 -16.32
N THR A 3 25.78 -1.36 -16.05
CA THR A 3 24.84 -0.71 -15.15
C THR A 3 23.46 -0.83 -15.78
N GLY A 4 22.61 -1.70 -15.24
CA GLY A 4 21.22 -1.82 -15.70
C GLY A 4 20.50 -0.49 -15.51
N GLU A 5 19.61 -0.16 -16.45
CA GLU A 5 18.68 0.96 -16.27
C GLU A 5 17.79 0.64 -15.07
N THR A 6 17.77 1.55 -14.09
CA THR A 6 17.03 1.38 -12.84
C THR A 6 16.00 2.49 -12.70
N VAL A 7 14.82 2.15 -12.16
CA VAL A 7 13.80 3.15 -11.84
C VAL A 7 14.34 4.06 -10.74
N ARG A 8 14.34 5.36 -11.00
CA ARG A 8 14.88 6.37 -10.06
C ARG A 8 13.82 6.90 -9.11
N ASP A 9 12.60 7.04 -9.59
CA ASP A 9 11.41 7.39 -8.83
C ASP A 9 10.15 7.00 -9.62
N SER A 10 9.00 6.97 -8.97
CA SER A 10 7.68 6.76 -9.56
C SER A 10 6.75 7.88 -9.10
N LEU A 11 6.20 8.62 -10.05
CA LEU A 11 5.25 9.71 -9.81
C LEU A 11 3.86 9.24 -10.19
N THR A 12 2.90 9.41 -9.29
CA THR A 12 1.49 9.09 -9.55
C THR A 12 0.68 10.35 -9.64
N TYR A 13 -0.05 10.50 -10.74
CA TYR A 13 -1.01 11.56 -10.96
C TYR A 13 -2.40 10.95 -10.95
N SER A 14 -3.33 11.57 -10.24
CA SER A 14 -4.72 11.14 -10.22
C SER A 14 -5.64 12.35 -10.36
N MET A 15 -6.93 12.11 -10.51
CA MET A 15 -7.95 13.16 -10.59
C MET A 15 -9.00 12.96 -9.52
N ASN A 16 -9.40 14.04 -8.85
CA ASN A 16 -10.47 14.01 -7.86
C ASN A 16 -11.84 13.92 -8.55
N LEU A 17 -12.38 12.71 -8.64
CA LEU A 17 -13.67 12.45 -9.28
C LEU A 17 -14.84 13.17 -8.58
N THR A 18 -14.78 13.38 -7.27
CA THR A 18 -15.84 14.11 -6.55
C THR A 18 -15.94 15.55 -7.04
N LEU A 19 -14.79 16.22 -7.22
CA LEU A 19 -14.75 17.59 -7.74
C LEU A 19 -15.12 17.65 -9.22
N ALA A 20 -14.55 16.74 -10.03
CA ALA A 20 -14.85 16.70 -11.47
C ALA A 20 -16.34 16.46 -11.74
N ASN A 21 -16.98 15.55 -10.99
CA ASN A 21 -18.41 15.28 -11.11
C ASN A 21 -19.29 16.41 -10.57
N ALA A 22 -18.75 17.26 -9.69
CA ALA A 22 -19.43 18.48 -9.23
C ALA A 22 -19.30 19.65 -10.23
N GLY A 23 -18.65 19.44 -11.38
CA GLY A 23 -18.51 20.42 -12.46
C GLY A 23 -17.19 21.18 -12.48
N ALA A 24 -16.22 20.82 -11.63
CA ALA A 24 -14.86 21.32 -11.77
C ALA A 24 -14.17 20.70 -12.99
N ASP A 25 -13.17 21.38 -13.54
CA ASP A 25 -12.39 20.83 -14.64
C ASP A 25 -11.64 19.55 -14.20
N PRO A 26 -11.60 18.51 -15.07
CA PRO A 26 -10.85 17.29 -14.79
C PRO A 26 -9.34 17.55 -14.86
N VAL A 27 -8.73 17.78 -13.70
CA VAL A 27 -7.28 17.99 -13.57
C VAL A 27 -6.61 16.76 -12.95
N PHE A 28 -5.57 16.27 -13.61
CA PHE A 28 -4.69 15.23 -13.08
C PHE A 28 -3.51 15.88 -12.35
N GLU A 29 -3.60 15.94 -11.02
CA GLU A 29 -2.57 16.54 -10.18
C GLU A 29 -1.59 15.47 -9.69
N LEU A 30 -0.35 15.88 -9.42
CA LEU A 30 0.64 15.01 -8.79
C LEU A 30 0.12 14.62 -7.40
N THR A 31 -0.22 13.34 -7.23
CA THR A 31 -0.72 12.80 -5.97
C THR A 31 0.43 12.45 -5.04
N TYR A 32 1.45 11.76 -5.54
CA TYR A 32 2.66 11.48 -4.76
C TYR A 32 3.87 11.10 -5.63
N SER A 33 5.06 11.34 -5.08
CA SER A 33 6.31 10.64 -5.44
C SER A 33 6.49 9.46 -4.49
N ALA A 34 6.85 8.28 -5.01
CA ALA A 34 7.11 7.11 -4.18
C ALA A 34 8.27 7.34 -3.20
N LYS A 35 9.31 8.05 -3.63
CA LYS A 35 10.44 8.40 -2.75
C LYS A 35 10.02 9.33 -1.62
N ASP A 36 9.28 10.37 -1.95
CA ASP A 36 8.90 11.39 -0.96
C ASP A 36 7.86 10.83 0.02
N ALA A 37 6.84 10.11 -0.47
CA ALA A 37 5.78 9.54 0.35
C ALA A 37 6.30 8.50 1.36
N TYR A 38 7.19 7.60 0.92
CA TYR A 38 7.65 6.50 1.78
C TYR A 38 9.09 6.67 2.26
N ALA A 39 9.65 7.88 2.10
CA ALA A 39 11.03 8.21 2.45
C ALA A 39 12.08 7.22 1.87
N LEU A 40 11.88 6.77 0.63
CA LEU A 40 12.72 5.73 0.02
C LEU A 40 14.05 6.32 -0.48
N PRO A 41 15.20 5.71 -0.17
CA PRO A 41 16.48 6.10 -0.75
C PRO A 41 16.55 5.79 -2.26
N ASP A 42 15.95 4.67 -2.67
CA ASP A 42 15.85 4.19 -4.05
C ASP A 42 14.60 3.30 -4.22
N LEU A 43 14.33 2.86 -5.47
CA LEU A 43 13.22 1.97 -5.79
C LEU A 43 13.70 0.53 -6.07
N SER A 44 14.80 0.10 -5.43
CA SER A 44 15.26 -1.28 -5.57
C SER A 44 14.26 -2.26 -4.94
N PRO A 45 14.20 -3.52 -5.40
CA PRO A 45 13.34 -4.53 -4.80
C PRO A 45 13.56 -4.68 -3.28
N ALA A 46 14.82 -4.63 -2.82
CA ALA A 46 15.16 -4.73 -1.41
C ALA A 46 14.55 -3.58 -0.59
N THR A 47 14.69 -2.34 -1.07
CA THR A 47 14.10 -1.16 -0.41
C THR A 47 12.58 -1.26 -0.31
N TRP A 48 11.91 -1.72 -1.37
CA TRP A 48 10.46 -1.96 -1.33
C TRP A 48 10.08 -3.06 -0.33
N THR A 49 10.75 -4.21 -0.38
CA THR A 49 10.52 -5.33 0.54
C THR A 49 10.67 -4.90 2.00
N ASP A 50 11.75 -4.18 2.34
CA ASP A 50 11.96 -3.66 3.69
C ASP A 50 10.85 -2.69 4.12
N THR A 51 10.38 -1.85 3.19
CA THR A 51 9.29 -0.89 3.46
C THR A 51 7.97 -1.62 3.72
N VAL A 52 7.64 -2.66 2.96
CA VAL A 52 6.42 -3.48 3.20
C VAL A 52 6.50 -4.19 4.56
N TYR A 53 7.67 -4.69 4.97
CA TYR A 53 7.82 -5.26 6.32
C TYR A 53 7.67 -4.21 7.43
N LYS A 54 8.11 -2.96 7.22
CA LYS A 54 7.91 -1.87 8.20
C LYS A 54 6.42 -1.56 8.40
N MET A 55 5.63 -1.56 7.33
CA MET A 55 4.17 -1.34 7.38
C MET A 55 3.42 -2.35 8.28
N ALA A 56 4.01 -3.52 8.57
CA ALA A 56 3.42 -4.49 9.49
C ALA A 56 3.29 -3.93 10.91
N THR A 57 4.24 -3.09 11.35
CA THR A 57 4.27 -2.49 12.69
C THR A 57 4.00 -0.99 12.68
N ASP A 58 4.23 -0.32 11.55
CA ASP A 58 3.97 1.10 11.34
C ASP A 58 2.61 1.27 10.63
N THR A 59 1.56 1.53 11.41
CA THR A 59 0.19 1.68 10.90
C THR A 59 0.02 2.94 10.05
N GLU A 60 0.68 4.05 10.40
CA GLU A 60 0.56 5.30 9.64
C GLU A 60 1.18 5.14 8.25
N LEU A 61 2.34 4.49 8.16
CA LEU A 61 2.96 4.17 6.88
C LEU A 61 2.08 3.22 6.04
N PHE A 62 1.44 2.24 6.67
CA PHE A 62 0.50 1.37 5.98
C PHE A 62 -0.72 2.13 5.47
N ASP A 63 -1.32 3.00 6.29
CA ASP A 63 -2.50 3.77 5.94
C ASP A 63 -2.22 4.71 4.76
N GLU A 64 -1.06 5.35 4.75
CA GLU A 64 -0.60 6.15 3.61
C GLU A 64 -0.43 5.29 2.34
N PHE A 65 0.23 4.13 2.45
CA PHE A 65 0.38 3.19 1.33
C PHE A 65 -0.98 2.71 0.80
N TYR A 66 -1.89 2.32 1.68
CA TYR A 66 -3.20 1.82 1.29
C TYR A 66 -4.05 2.92 0.64
N ARG A 67 -3.98 4.15 1.16
CA ARG A 67 -4.61 5.32 0.56
C ARG A 67 -4.12 5.55 -0.87
N HIS A 68 -2.81 5.47 -1.10
CA HIS A 68 -2.22 5.59 -2.44
C HIS A 68 -2.63 4.42 -3.36
N GLN A 69 -2.55 3.18 -2.88
CA GLN A 69 -2.93 1.98 -3.65
C GLN A 69 -4.39 2.04 -4.14
N ARG A 70 -5.29 2.63 -3.33
CA ARG A 70 -6.71 2.79 -3.65
C ARG A 70 -7.03 4.13 -4.33
N SER A 71 -6.05 4.99 -4.54
CA SER A 71 -6.20 6.33 -5.14
C SER A 71 -7.23 7.21 -4.41
N PHE A 72 -7.25 7.14 -3.08
CA PHE A 72 -8.15 7.93 -2.25
C PHE A 72 -7.64 9.37 -2.09
N TRP A 73 -8.54 10.33 -2.31
CA TRP A 73 -8.27 11.78 -2.21
C TRP A 73 -8.53 12.39 -0.85
N ALA A 74 -9.36 11.74 -0.03
CA ALA A 74 -9.60 12.07 1.36
C ALA A 74 -9.34 10.82 2.20
N GLU A 75 -9.12 10.97 3.51
CA GLU A 75 -9.05 9.81 4.41
C GLU A 75 -10.41 9.12 4.42
N PRO A 76 -10.51 7.91 3.83
CA PRO A 76 -11.78 7.20 3.77
C PRO A 76 -12.06 6.56 5.14
N ALA A 77 -13.34 6.33 5.44
CA ALA A 77 -13.71 5.51 6.60
C ALA A 77 -13.15 4.08 6.47
N GLU A 78 -12.77 3.69 5.25
CA GLU A 78 -12.15 2.43 4.89
C GLU A 78 -10.80 2.16 5.55
N LEU A 79 -10.04 3.21 5.87
CA LEU A 79 -8.83 3.05 6.68
C LEU A 79 -9.18 2.58 8.10
N ALA A 80 -10.31 3.02 8.66
CA ALA A 80 -10.71 2.65 10.01
C ALA A 80 -11.04 1.16 10.17
N TRP A 81 -11.54 0.49 9.12
CA TRP A 81 -11.85 -0.95 9.16
C TRP A 81 -10.75 -1.84 8.56
N CYS A 82 -9.81 -1.30 7.80
CA CYS A 82 -8.66 -2.05 7.29
C CYS A 82 -7.58 -2.25 8.37
N GLN A 83 -7.95 -2.96 9.44
CA GLN A 83 -7.09 -3.23 10.60
C GLN A 83 -6.30 -4.53 10.39
N THR A 84 -6.12 -5.36 11.43
CA THR A 84 -5.25 -6.53 11.45
C THR A 84 -5.38 -7.46 10.23
N GLU A 85 -6.58 -7.97 9.93
CA GLU A 85 -6.77 -8.94 8.84
C GLU A 85 -6.55 -8.30 7.47
N CYS A 86 -7.18 -7.16 7.21
CA CYS A 86 -7.04 -6.44 5.95
C CYS A 86 -5.58 -6.05 5.69
N ARG A 87 -4.90 -5.46 6.68
CA ARG A 87 -3.48 -5.09 6.59
C ARG A 87 -2.60 -6.29 6.32
N THR A 88 -2.81 -7.39 7.03
CA THR A 88 -2.08 -8.65 6.78
C THR A 88 -2.25 -9.10 5.33
N ASN A 89 -3.48 -9.12 4.82
CA ASN A 89 -3.77 -9.54 3.45
C ASN A 89 -3.14 -8.59 2.40
N GLN A 90 -3.22 -7.28 2.60
CA GLN A 90 -2.61 -6.30 1.69
C GLN A 90 -1.08 -6.43 1.67
N LEU A 91 -0.44 -6.55 2.84
CA LEU A 91 1.00 -6.65 2.92
C LEU A 91 1.50 -8.00 2.39
N CYS A 92 0.80 -9.10 2.67
CA CYS A 92 1.10 -10.39 2.05
C CYS A 92 1.05 -10.34 0.53
N PHE A 93 0.02 -9.71 -0.05
CA PHE A 93 -0.05 -9.51 -1.50
C PHE A 93 1.14 -8.71 -2.04
N ALA A 94 1.62 -7.71 -1.29
CA ALA A 94 2.74 -6.87 -1.71
C ALA A 94 4.12 -7.56 -1.63
N VAL A 95 4.35 -8.49 -0.69
CA VAL A 95 5.62 -9.25 -0.61
C VAL A 95 5.65 -10.55 -1.40
N SER A 96 4.50 -11.10 -1.78
CA SER A 96 4.42 -12.38 -2.52
C SER A 96 4.61 -12.19 -4.03
N GLY A 97 5.81 -12.48 -4.52
CA GLY A 97 6.12 -12.56 -5.96
C GLY A 97 6.01 -13.96 -6.57
N ASP A 98 6.05 -15.00 -5.74
CA ASP A 98 5.92 -16.41 -6.11
C ASP A 98 4.73 -17.03 -5.38
N ARG A 99 3.79 -17.58 -6.15
CA ARG A 99 2.56 -18.17 -5.59
C ARG A 99 2.79 -19.50 -4.88
N THR A 100 3.98 -20.09 -5.03
CA THR A 100 4.38 -21.35 -4.38
C THR A 100 5.21 -21.13 -3.11
N ASP A 101 5.65 -19.90 -2.86
CA ASP A 101 6.43 -19.50 -1.70
C ASP A 101 5.60 -18.60 -0.77
N ASP A 102 5.20 -19.15 0.38
CA ASP A 102 4.44 -18.44 1.41
C ASP A 102 5.35 -17.85 2.50
N GLU A 103 6.67 -18.09 2.46
CA GLU A 103 7.61 -17.62 3.49
C GLU A 103 7.55 -16.10 3.73
N PRO A 104 7.50 -15.24 2.69
CA PRO A 104 7.39 -13.79 2.89
C PRO A 104 6.11 -13.38 3.64
N CYS A 105 4.98 -14.00 3.31
CA CYS A 105 3.70 -13.71 3.96
C CYS A 105 3.64 -14.28 5.39
N GLN A 106 4.26 -15.44 5.65
CA GLN A 106 4.42 -15.96 7.02
C GLN A 106 5.17 -14.98 7.91
N ARG A 107 6.21 -14.33 7.38
CA ARG A 107 6.93 -13.28 8.10
C ARG A 107 6.05 -12.06 8.39
N ILE A 108 5.19 -11.63 7.47
CA ILE A 108 4.21 -10.56 7.74
C ILE A 108 3.26 -10.97 8.86
N ARG A 109 2.67 -12.17 8.81
CA ARG A 109 1.76 -12.68 9.85
C ARG A 109 2.43 -12.74 11.22
N ALA A 110 3.72 -13.08 11.28
CA ALA A 110 4.47 -13.10 12.53
C ALA A 110 4.75 -11.71 13.13
N LEU A 111 4.76 -10.65 12.31
CA LEU A 111 4.98 -9.26 12.74
C LEU A 111 3.71 -8.55 13.20
N ILE A 112 2.54 -9.00 12.73
CA ILE A 112 1.25 -8.41 13.06
C ILE A 112 0.60 -9.22 14.19
N PRO A 113 0.42 -8.67 15.39
CA PRO A 113 -0.20 -9.39 16.49
C PRO A 113 -1.68 -9.69 16.20
N ASP A 114 -2.08 -10.94 16.45
CA ASP A 114 -3.48 -11.37 16.42
C ASP A 114 -4.24 -10.71 17.58
N ASN A 115 -5.04 -9.69 17.28
CA ASN A 115 -5.91 -9.03 18.25
C ASN A 115 -7.29 -9.72 18.39
N GLY A 116 -7.37 -11.02 18.12
CA GLY A 116 -8.48 -11.89 18.53
C GLY A 116 -9.90 -11.60 18.01
N ASN A 117 -10.13 -10.55 17.22
CA ASN A 117 -11.45 -10.28 16.63
C ASN A 117 -11.44 -10.55 15.12
N VAL A 118 -11.55 -11.83 14.79
CA VAL A 118 -12.03 -12.26 13.47
C VAL A 118 -13.52 -11.95 13.41
N THR A 119 -13.91 -10.77 12.91
CA THR A 119 -15.24 -10.66 12.30
C THR A 119 -15.10 -11.11 10.86
N SER A 120 -15.27 -12.42 10.65
CA SER A 120 -15.50 -12.98 9.33
C SER A 120 -16.75 -12.31 8.76
N TYR A 121 -16.59 -11.32 7.89
CA TYR A 121 -17.67 -10.92 7.01
C TYR A 121 -17.59 -11.84 5.79
N GLU A 122 -18.44 -12.86 5.81
CA GLU A 122 -18.80 -13.61 4.62
C GLU A 122 -19.33 -12.61 3.58
N HIS A 123 -18.57 -12.40 2.51
CA HIS A 123 -19.10 -11.79 1.30
C HIS A 123 -19.87 -12.89 0.54
N ASP A 124 -21.16 -12.99 0.82
CA ASP A 124 -22.10 -13.60 -0.10
C ASP A 124 -22.24 -12.70 -1.34
N PHE A 125 -22.12 -13.33 -2.51
CA PHE A 125 -22.24 -12.75 -3.85
C PHE A 125 -23.68 -12.33 -4.19
#